data_AF-A0A951R9D2-F1
#
_entry.id   AF-A0A951R9D2-F1
#
_cell.length_a   1.000
_cell.length_b   1.000
_cell.length_c   1.000
_cell.angle_alpha   90.00
_cell.angle_beta   90.00
_cell.angle_gamma   90.00
#
_symmetry.space_group_name_H-M   'P 1'
#
loop_
_entity.id
_entity.type
_entity.pdbx_description
1 polymer ?
#
loop_
_entity_poly.entity_id
_entity_poly.type
_entity_poly.pdbx_seq_one_letter_code
_entity_poly.pdbx_strand_id
1 'polypeptide(L)' 'MASIKRKIKRTSFSKIKHILDTPDLLDVQLSSFEDFLQTKVRPSKRQDIGLENVFRTIFPIEDNHDTFILE' A
#
# COMPACT_ATOMS: atom_id res chain seq x y z
N MET A 1 -12.05 22.87 -20.78
CA MET A 1 -13.31 22.32 -21.35
C MET A 1 -13.98 21.41 -20.32
N ALA A 2 -14.89 21.96 -19.51
CA ALA A 2 -15.57 21.19 -18.46
C ALA A 2 -16.65 20.28 -19.08
N SER A 3 -16.54 18.97 -18.87
CA SER A 3 -17.54 17.99 -19.29
C SER A 3 -18.81 18.15 -18.45
N ILE A 4 -19.93 18.47 -19.11
CA ILE A 4 -21.24 18.61 -18.49
C ILE A 4 -21.71 17.20 -18.06
N LYS A 5 -21.61 16.89 -16.76
CA LYS A 5 -22.21 15.69 -16.17
C LYS A 5 -23.74 15.81 -16.20
N ARG A 6 -24.37 15.31 -17.27
CA ARG A 6 -25.82 15.07 -17.27
C ARG A 6 -26.15 14.00 -16.23
N LYS A 7 -26.88 14.38 -15.18
CA LYS A 7 -27.30 13.47 -14.11
C LYS A 7 -28.47 12.62 -14.61
N ILE A 8 -28.18 11.41 -15.09
CA ILE A 8 -29.20 10.44 -15.51
C ILE A 8 -29.87 9.88 -14.25
N LYS A 9 -31.21 9.92 -14.20
CA LYS A 9 -31.99 9.34 -13.10
C LYS A 9 -32.05 7.82 -13.29
N ARG A 10 -31.37 7.08 -12.41
CA ARG A 10 -31.39 5.61 -12.38
C ARG A 10 -32.49 5.11 -11.43
N THR A 11 -33.44 4.34 -11.94
CA THR A 11 -34.45 3.65 -11.12
C THR A 11 -33.88 2.34 -10.58
N SER A 12 -34.08 2.06 -9.30
CA SER A 12 -33.72 0.78 -8.66
C SER A 12 -35.00 0.06 -8.23
N PHE A 13 -35.11 -1.24 -8.51
CA PHE A 13 -36.22 -2.10 -8.08
C PHE A 13 -35.87 -2.96 -6.85
N SER A 14 -34.78 -2.61 -6.15
CA SER A 14 -34.31 -3.36 -4.99
C SER A 14 -35.34 -3.31 -3.86
N LYS A 15 -35.78 -4.49 -3.39
CA LYS A 15 -36.75 -4.63 -2.29
C LYS A 15 -36.11 -4.55 -0.91
N ILE A 16 -34.81 -4.84 -0.84
CA ILE A 16 -34.01 -4.87 0.40
C ILE A 16 -33.20 -3.58 0.49
N LYS A 17 -33.11 -3.00 1.69
CA LYS A 17 -32.29 -1.81 1.93
C LYS A 17 -30.81 -2.19 1.94
N HIS A 18 -29.99 -1.35 1.33
CA HIS A 18 -28.53 -1.45 1.41
C HIS A 18 -28.12 -1.08 2.84
N ILE A 19 -27.53 -2.02 3.58
CA ILE A 19 -27.22 -1.84 5.02
C ILE A 19 -25.82 -1.26 5.23
N LEU A 20 -24.90 -1.50 4.29
CA LEU A 20 -23.50 -1.09 4.35
C LEU A 20 -23.12 -0.46 3.03
N ASP A 21 -22.39 0.65 3.03
CA ASP A 21 -21.92 1.27 1.79
C ASP A 21 -20.88 0.40 1.07
N THR A 22 -20.74 0.64 -0.24
CA THR A 22 -19.66 -0.01 -1.00
C THR A 22 -18.32 0.43 -0.42
N PRO A 23 -17.42 -0.51 -0.07
CA PRO A 23 -16.11 -0.15 0.44
C PRO A 23 -15.26 0.50 -0.66
N ASP A 24 -14.14 1.10 -0.26
CA ASP A 24 -13.14 1.52 -1.24
C ASP A 24 -12.52 0.28 -1.90
N LEU A 25 -12.71 0.17 -3.22
CA LEU A 25 -12.27 -0.98 -4.00
C LEU A 25 -10.75 -1.03 -4.20
N LEU A 26 -10.04 0.04 -3.84
CA LEU A 26 -8.58 0.14 -3.92
C LEU A 26 -7.88 0.07 -2.55
N ASP A 27 -8.64 -0.05 -1.47
CA ASP A 27 -8.11 0.01 -0.11
C ASP A 27 -7.05 -1.05 0.16
N VAL A 28 -7.29 -2.29 -0.28
CA VAL A 28 -6.37 -3.41 -0.09
C VAL A 28 -5.04 -3.14 -0.81
N GLN A 29 -5.09 -2.62 -2.03
CA GLN A 29 -3.91 -2.36 -2.84
C GLN A 29 -3.08 -1.21 -2.25
N LEU A 30 -3.76 -0.14 -1.82
CA LEU A 30 -3.11 1.02 -1.22
C LEU A 30 -2.51 0.69 0.14
N SER A 31 -3.27 0.04 1.03
CA SER A 31 -2.79 -0.39 2.35
C SER A 31 -1.59 -1.34 2.25
N SER A 32 -1.67 -2.36 1.39
CA SER A 32 -0.54 -3.28 1.18
C SER A 32 0.73 -2.57 0.72
N PHE A 33 0.60 -1.56 -0.15
CA PHE A 33 1.74 -0.78 -0.62
C PHE A 33 2.31 0.15 0.46
N GLU A 34 1.45 0.79 1.25
CA GLU A 34 1.87 1.61 2.39
C GLU A 34 2.59 0.78 3.45
N ASP A 35 2.06 -0.42 3.77
CA ASP A 35 2.64 -1.35 4.74
C ASP A 35 3.99 -1.91 4.26
N PHE A 36 4.12 -2.19 2.95
CA PHE A 36 5.38 -2.66 2.38
C PHE A 36 6.50 -1.61 2.49
N LEU A 37 6.20 -0.34 2.23
CA LEU A 37 7.21 0.73 2.21
C LEU A 37 7.45 1.41 3.56
N GLN A 38 6.43 1.50 4.41
CA GLN A 38 6.48 2.21 5.70
C GLN A 38 6.98 3.67 5.59
N THR A 39 6.59 4.39 4.54
CA THR A 39 7.12 5.74 4.22
C THR A 39 6.85 6.79 5.31
N LYS A 40 5.77 6.62 6.08
CA LYS A 40 5.37 7.51 7.18
C LYS A 40 6.04 7.15 8.51
N VAL A 41 6.79 6.05 8.58
CA VAL A 41 7.46 5.56 9.79
C VAL A 41 8.95 5.91 9.74
N ARG A 42 9.46 6.48 10.84
CA ARG A 42 10.90 6.77 10.97
C ARG A 42 11.71 5.47 10.87
N PRO A 43 12.88 5.46 10.21
CA PRO A 43 13.67 4.24 10.02
C PRO A 43 13.88 3.41 11.28
N SER A 44 14.19 4.05 12.42
CA SER A 44 14.41 3.38 13.71
C SER A 44 13.18 2.73 14.34
N LYS A 45 11.97 2.98 13.81
CA LYS A 45 10.70 2.41 14.29
C LYS A 45 10.02 1.54 13.24
N ARG A 46 10.67 1.28 12.10
CA ARG A 46 10.11 0.41 11.08
C ARG A 46 10.00 -1.00 11.60
N GLN A 47 8.90 -1.64 11.27
CA GLN A 47 8.70 -3.05 11.57
C GLN A 47 9.51 -3.89 10.59
N ASP A 48 9.93 -5.08 11.02
CA ASP A 48 10.66 -6.04 10.21
C ASP A 48 9.71 -6.76 9.22
N ILE A 49 9.16 -5.99 8.29
CA ILE A 49 8.24 -6.43 7.24
C ILE A 49 8.53 -5.67 5.94
N GLY A 50 8.06 -6.22 4.82
CA GLY A 50 8.15 -5.55 3.52
C GLY A 50 9.58 -5.18 3.15
N LEU A 51 9.80 -3.92 2.79
CA LEU A 51 11.10 -3.43 2.33
C LEU A 51 12.18 -3.44 3.43
N GLU A 52 11.82 -3.14 4.68
CA GLU A 52 12.75 -3.16 5.81
C GLU A 52 13.31 -4.58 6.04
N ASN A 53 12.44 -5.59 5.95
CA ASN A 53 12.84 -6.99 6.09
C ASN A 53 13.80 -7.45 4.99
N VAL A 54 13.56 -7.01 3.76
CA VAL A 54 14.46 -7.30 2.63
C VAL A 54 15.85 -6.72 2.90
N PHE A 55 15.93 -5.47 3.36
CA PHE A 55 17.22 -4.87 3.69
C PHE A 55 17.94 -5.59 4.83
N ARG A 56 17.23 -5.96 5.89
CA ARG A 56 17.80 -6.73 7.02
C ARG A 56 18.28 -8.13 6.64
N THR A 57 17.69 -8.71 5.59
CA THR A 57 18.06 -10.04 5.10
C THR A 57 19.26 -9.99 4.14
N ILE A 58 19.38 -8.92 3.36
CA ILE A 58 20.42 -8.79 2.33
C ILE A 58 21.71 -8.17 2.90
N PHE A 59 21.60 -7.24 3.84
CA PHE A 59 22.75 -6.56 4.43
C PHE A 59 23.20 -7.19 5.76
N PRO A 60 24.50 -7.13 6.06
CA PRO A 60 25.59 -6.55 5.25
C PRO A 60 25.99 -7.42 4.05
N ILE A 61 26.48 -6.78 2.98
CA ILE A 61 27.08 -7.49 1.84
C ILE A 61 28.60 -7.34 1.93
N GLU A 62 29.30 -8.48 1.95
CA GLU A 62 30.77 -8.56 2.05
C GLU A 62 31.38 -9.02 0.72
N ASP A 63 32.55 -8.48 0.37
CA ASP A 63 33.35 -8.98 -0.76
C ASP A 63 34.08 -10.29 -0.40
N ASN A 64 34.44 -11.11 -1.38
CA ASN A 64 35.06 -12.44 -1.17
C ASN A 64 36.41 -12.39 -0.42
N HIS A 65 37.03 -11.21 -0.34
CA HIS A 65 38.29 -10.97 0.34
C HIS A 65 38.12 -10.32 1.73
N ASP A 66 36.89 -10.24 2.25
CA ASP A 66 36.52 -9.66 3.56
C ASP A 66 37.09 -8.25 3.79
N THR A 67 37.39 -7.53 2.71
CA THR A 67 38.09 -6.23 2.75
C THR A 67 37.11 -5.07 2.70
N PHE A 68 35.91 -5.29 2.15
CA PHE A 68 34.89 -4.27 1.95
C PHE A 68 33.52 -4.78 2.39
N ILE A 69 32.76 -3.90 3.06
CA ILE A 69 31.43 -4.17 3.58
C ILE A 69 30.51 -3.02 3.15
N LEU A 70 29.31 -3.37 2.64
CA LEU A 70 28.22 -2.42 2.38
C LEU A 70 27.12 -2.63 3.43
N GLU A 71 26.69 -1.53 4.06
CA GLU A 71 25.59 -1.45 5.04
C GLU A 71 24.51 -0.46 4.61
#